data_AF-A0A1H7NZQ8-F1
#
_entry.id   AF-A0A1H7NZQ8-F1
#
_cell.length_a   1.000
_cell.length_b   1.000
_cell.length_c   1.000
_cell.angle_alpha   90.00
_cell.angle_beta   90.00
_cell.angle_gamma   90.00
#
_symmetry.space_group_name_H-M   'P 1'
#
loop_
_entity.id
_entity.type
_entity.pdbx_description
1 polymer ?
#
loop_
_entity_poly.entity_id
_entity_poly.type
_entity_poly.pdbx_seq_one_letter_code
_entity_poly.pdbx_strand_id
1 'polypeptide(L)'
;MTRHGRLLLLSIATCTAATTAVLTGCTPHTPTPHTSTPTATASATAASATAAPSSPSGVVAGCRSLPASSAVRTAVLDAYERASRPHPTHITPKGVFYYGVCDGTAFAATRFIPTSGATQQELVASQDEGAATKYFSKAPGQGWGYDASDGAPRNPRGCAAVSQIPRQLAAAWADCLEH
;
A
#
# COMPACT_ATOMS: atom_id res chain seq x y z
N MET A 1 46.79 -29.08 -9.52
CA MET A 1 45.98 -29.61 -10.65
C MET A 1 44.57 -29.07 -10.47
N THR A 2 43.84 -28.44 -11.38
CA THR A 2 44.05 -27.70 -12.62
C THR A 2 42.74 -26.88 -12.74
N ARG A 3 42.83 -25.68 -13.33
CA ARG A 3 41.81 -24.63 -13.50
C ARG A 3 40.41 -25.12 -13.95
N HIS A 4 39.41 -24.24 -13.85
CA HIS A 4 38.43 -23.78 -14.87
C HIS A 4 37.27 -23.12 -14.07
N GLY A 5 37.00 -21.81 -14.07
CA GLY A 5 37.23 -20.80 -15.09
C GLY A 5 35.98 -20.66 -15.96
N ARG A 6 34.97 -19.90 -15.51
CA ARG A 6 33.94 -19.36 -16.42
C ARG A 6 33.34 -18.06 -15.86
N LEU A 7 33.95 -16.96 -16.33
CA LEU A 7 33.36 -15.62 -16.42
C LEU A 7 32.06 -15.72 -17.23
N LEU A 8 30.97 -15.16 -16.73
CA LEU A 8 29.76 -14.90 -17.52
C LEU A 8 29.63 -13.38 -17.68
N LEU A 9 29.64 -12.97 -18.95
CA LEU A 9 29.80 -11.59 -19.41
C LEU A 9 28.59 -10.72 -19.06
N LEU A 10 28.91 -9.51 -18.58
CA LEU A 10 28.08 -8.31 -18.60
C LEU A 10 27.52 -8.07 -20.02
N SER A 11 26.22 -7.83 -20.14
CA SER A 11 25.61 -7.16 -21.29
C SER A 11 25.01 -5.85 -20.81
N ILE A 12 25.78 -4.77 -20.97
CA ILE A 12 25.33 -3.38 -20.73
C ILE A 12 24.70 -2.92 -22.04
N ALA A 13 23.39 -2.68 -22.03
CA ALA A 13 22.70 -2.00 -23.13
C ALA A 13 22.55 -0.52 -22.76
N THR A 14 23.47 0.31 -23.26
CA THR A 14 23.36 1.78 -23.21
C THR A 14 22.50 2.27 -24.38
N CYS A 15 21.36 2.89 -24.09
CA CYS A 15 20.62 3.70 -25.06
C CYS A 15 20.91 5.18 -24.80
N THR A 16 21.71 5.78 -25.67
CA THR A 16 21.93 7.22 -25.83
C THR A 16 21.08 7.76 -26.98
N ALA A 17 20.24 8.77 -26.73
CA ALA A 17 19.72 9.80 -27.65
C ALA A 17 18.61 10.57 -26.90
N ALA A 18 18.39 11.88 -27.00
CA ALA A 18 18.98 12.97 -27.78
C ALA A 18 18.69 14.31 -27.06
N THR A 19 19.54 15.29 -27.29
CA THR A 19 19.47 16.68 -26.81
C THR A 19 18.65 17.61 -27.73
N THR A 20 18.21 18.72 -27.13
CA THR A 20 17.74 20.02 -27.67
C THR A 20 16.29 20.17 -28.15
N ALA A 21 15.53 21.03 -27.45
CA ALA A 21 15.12 22.33 -27.98
C ALA A 21 14.68 23.28 -26.84
N VAL A 22 15.22 24.50 -26.89
CA VAL A 22 14.94 25.64 -26.01
C VAL A 22 13.74 26.39 -26.57
N LEU A 23 12.73 26.71 -25.75
CA LEU A 23 11.86 27.85 -26.00
C LEU A 23 11.62 28.64 -24.71
N THR A 24 12.24 29.80 -24.73
CA THR A 24 12.12 31.00 -23.90
C THR A 24 10.66 31.45 -23.77
N GLY A 25 10.25 31.80 -22.55
CA GLY A 25 8.95 32.43 -22.29
C GLY A 25 8.90 33.02 -20.88
N CYS A 26 9.48 34.20 -20.71
CA CYS A 26 9.37 35.01 -19.50
C CYS A 26 8.04 35.77 -19.49
N THR A 27 7.26 35.68 -18.42
CA THR A 27 6.49 36.83 -17.91
C THR A 27 6.39 36.76 -16.38
N PRO A 28 6.93 37.74 -15.66
CA PRO A 28 6.66 37.90 -14.23
C PRO A 28 5.27 38.53 -14.04
N HIS A 29 4.46 37.96 -13.15
CA HIS A 29 3.27 38.63 -12.62
C HIS A 29 3.50 38.96 -11.14
N THR A 30 3.73 40.24 -10.89
CA THR A 30 3.91 40.86 -9.57
C THR A 30 2.53 41.08 -8.92
N PRO A 31 2.39 40.95 -7.58
CA PRO A 31 1.11 40.77 -6.90
C PRO A 31 0.37 42.07 -6.61
N THR A 32 -0.96 41.99 -6.52
CA THR A 32 -1.81 43.03 -5.88
C THR A 32 -2.19 42.62 -4.45
N PRO A 33 -2.05 43.51 -3.47
CA PRO A 33 -2.45 43.28 -2.08
C PRO A 33 -3.93 43.60 -1.88
N HIS A 34 -4.69 42.66 -1.31
CA HIS A 34 -5.98 42.97 -0.71
C HIS A 34 -5.87 42.82 0.80
N THR A 35 -5.81 43.99 1.44
CA THR A 35 -5.98 44.20 2.87
C THR A 35 -7.44 43.99 3.24
N SER A 36 -7.72 42.97 4.05
CA SER A 36 -8.94 42.90 4.87
C SER A 36 -8.53 42.51 6.29
N THR A 37 -8.55 43.49 7.19
CA THR A 37 -8.38 43.33 8.64
C THR A 37 -9.62 42.68 9.28
N PRO A 38 -9.47 42.10 10.49
CA PRO A 38 -10.27 40.98 10.97
C PRO A 38 -11.51 41.38 11.77
N THR A 39 -12.45 40.45 11.89
CA THR A 39 -13.37 40.42 13.04
C THR A 39 -13.42 38.99 13.58
N ALA A 40 -13.04 38.85 14.84
CA ALA A 40 -13.02 37.62 15.61
C ALA A 40 -14.44 37.21 16.04
N THR A 41 -14.70 35.91 16.17
CA THR A 41 -14.96 35.22 17.46
C THR A 41 -15.28 33.75 17.23
N ALA A 42 -14.76 32.93 18.14
CA ALA A 42 -14.68 31.48 18.19
C ALA A 42 -16.00 30.70 18.05
N SER A 43 -15.91 29.45 17.56
CA SER A 43 -16.16 28.26 18.39
C SER A 43 -15.90 26.96 17.62
N ALA A 44 -15.47 25.97 18.39
CA ALA A 44 -15.04 24.64 18.00
C ALA A 44 -16.05 23.85 17.17
N THR A 45 -15.54 23.02 16.26
CA THR A 45 -15.67 21.53 16.29
C THR A 45 -14.95 21.00 15.05
N ALA A 46 -13.67 20.67 15.18
CA ALA A 46 -12.96 19.91 14.16
C ALA A 46 -13.36 18.43 14.29
N ALA A 47 -14.47 18.07 13.66
CA ALA A 47 -14.76 16.68 13.32
C ALA A 47 -14.51 16.52 11.81
N SER A 48 -13.24 16.50 11.41
CA SER A 48 -12.86 15.97 10.11
C SER A 48 -13.01 14.45 10.17
N ALA A 49 -14.24 13.97 10.05
CA ALA A 49 -14.51 12.59 9.67
C ALA A 49 -14.13 12.46 8.19
N THR A 50 -12.85 12.26 7.91
CA THR A 50 -12.43 11.68 6.63
C THR A 50 -13.05 10.29 6.59
N ALA A 51 -14.13 10.15 5.82
CA ALA A 51 -14.77 8.87 5.56
C ALA A 51 -13.73 7.93 4.94
N ALA A 52 -13.16 7.06 5.78
CA ALA A 52 -12.36 5.96 5.31
C ALA A 52 -13.26 5.03 4.49
N PRO A 53 -12.77 4.43 3.38
CA PRO A 53 -13.57 3.50 2.60
C PRO A 53 -14.07 2.35 3.49
N SER A 54 -15.37 2.15 3.47
CA SER A 54 -16.11 1.17 4.27
C SER A 54 -15.74 -0.25 3.83
N SER A 55 -15.23 -1.06 4.75
CA SER A 55 -15.01 -2.49 4.51
C SER A 55 -16.36 -3.22 4.44
N PRO A 56 -16.55 -4.21 3.54
CA PRO A 56 -17.77 -5.03 3.54
C PRO A 56 -17.85 -5.79 4.86
N SER A 57 -18.94 -5.62 5.63
CA SER A 57 -19.14 -6.31 6.91
C SER A 57 -20.04 -7.53 6.72
N GLY A 58 -19.69 -8.67 7.32
CA GLY A 58 -20.47 -9.91 7.17
C GLY A 58 -19.93 -11.05 8.04
N VAL A 59 -20.78 -11.98 8.46
CA VAL A 59 -20.42 -13.16 9.27
C VAL A 59 -20.68 -14.42 8.46
N VAL A 60 -19.66 -15.27 8.31
CA VAL A 60 -19.73 -16.55 7.60
C VAL A 60 -18.97 -17.59 8.40
N ALA A 61 -19.67 -18.60 8.94
CA ALA A 61 -19.09 -19.82 9.54
C ALA A 61 -17.82 -19.60 10.40
N GLY A 62 -17.91 -18.80 11.47
CA GLY A 62 -16.79 -18.52 12.39
C GLY A 62 -15.86 -17.39 11.95
N CYS A 63 -16.00 -16.91 10.72
CA CYS A 63 -15.34 -15.73 10.19
C CYS A 63 -16.24 -14.50 10.23
N ARG A 64 -15.65 -13.34 10.49
CA ARG A 64 -16.31 -12.03 10.42
C ARG A 64 -15.42 -11.04 9.68
N SER A 65 -15.98 -10.39 8.67
CA SER A 65 -15.37 -9.20 8.10
C SER A 65 -15.74 -7.98 8.96
N LEU A 66 -14.77 -7.10 9.20
CA LEU A 66 -14.84 -6.01 10.15
C LEU A 66 -14.22 -4.74 9.55
N PRO A 67 -14.68 -3.55 9.96
CA PRO A 67 -13.99 -2.32 9.62
C PRO A 67 -12.61 -2.29 10.31
N ALA A 68 -11.58 -1.92 9.55
CA ALA A 68 -10.23 -1.76 10.09
C ALA A 68 -10.08 -0.43 10.84
N SER A 69 -9.82 -0.50 12.15
CA SER A 69 -9.47 0.67 12.96
C SER A 69 -8.09 1.24 12.57
N SER A 70 -7.82 2.48 12.98
CA SER A 70 -6.50 3.10 12.77
C SER A 70 -5.37 2.26 13.36
N ALA A 71 -5.55 1.73 14.56
CA ALA A 71 -4.56 0.87 15.22
C ALA A 71 -4.25 -0.41 14.42
N VAL A 72 -5.26 -1.03 13.78
CA VAL A 72 -5.04 -2.19 12.91
C VAL A 72 -4.26 -1.79 11.66
N ARG A 73 -4.63 -0.67 11.02
CA ARG A 73 -3.94 -0.16 9.82
C ARG A 73 -2.48 0.14 10.10
N THR A 74 -2.18 0.84 11.20
CA THR A 74 -0.82 1.15 11.63
C THR A 74 -0.02 -0.12 11.91
N ALA A 75 -0.57 -1.07 12.66
CA ALA A 75 0.17 -2.29 13.00
C ALA A 75 0.44 -3.20 11.79
N VAL A 76 -0.46 -3.19 10.79
CA VAL A 76 -0.26 -3.88 9.51
C VAL A 76 0.79 -3.17 8.66
N LEU A 77 0.79 -1.84 8.65
CA LEU A 77 1.84 -1.05 8.01
C LEU A 77 3.22 -1.37 8.62
N ASP A 78 3.35 -1.32 9.94
CA ASP A 78 4.60 -1.67 10.65
C ASP A 78 5.07 -3.11 10.36
N ALA A 79 4.12 -4.04 10.17
CA ALA A 79 4.45 -5.41 9.79
C ALA A 79 5.01 -5.49 8.36
N TYR A 80 4.41 -4.76 7.42
CA TYR A 80 4.88 -4.71 6.04
C TYR A 80 6.25 -4.03 5.92
N GLU A 81 6.47 -2.95 6.65
CA GLU A 81 7.75 -2.24 6.72
C GLU A 81 8.87 -3.19 7.15
N ARG A 82 8.66 -3.96 8.23
CA ARG A 82 9.63 -4.91 8.75
C ARG A 82 9.90 -6.09 7.83
N ALA A 83 8.87 -6.57 7.12
CA ALA A 83 8.95 -7.75 6.26
C ALA A 83 9.63 -7.46 4.91
N SER A 84 9.55 -6.24 4.41
CA SER A 84 9.94 -5.88 3.04
C SER A 84 11.41 -5.44 2.93
N ARG A 85 12.01 -5.67 1.75
CA ARG A 85 13.37 -5.24 1.40
C ARG A 85 13.38 -4.67 -0.03
N PRO A 86 13.76 -3.39 -0.23
CA PRO A 86 14.09 -2.37 0.77
C PRO A 86 12.92 -2.09 1.73
N HIS A 87 13.20 -1.52 2.90
CA HIS A 87 12.17 -1.14 3.85
C HIS A 87 11.36 0.06 3.32
N PRO A 88 10.06 -0.09 3.06
CA PRO A 88 9.23 0.98 2.52
C PRO A 88 8.67 1.82 3.66
N THR A 89 9.40 2.83 4.12
CA THR A 89 9.00 3.72 5.23
C THR A 89 8.06 4.85 4.79
N HIS A 90 8.00 5.15 3.49
CA HIS A 90 7.17 6.20 2.93
C HIS A 90 6.01 5.62 2.14
N ILE A 91 5.09 4.92 2.80
CA ILE A 91 3.93 4.29 2.16
C ILE A 91 2.64 4.48 2.95
N THR A 92 1.52 4.31 2.28
CA THR A 92 0.18 4.32 2.90
C THR A 92 -0.74 3.31 2.21
N PRO A 93 -1.72 2.72 2.93
CA PRO A 93 -2.75 1.91 2.30
C PRO A 93 -3.50 2.65 1.18
N LYS A 94 -3.76 1.97 0.06
CA LYS A 94 -4.57 2.47 -1.06
C LYS A 94 -5.80 1.60 -1.29
N GLY A 95 -6.94 2.24 -1.49
CA GLY A 95 -8.20 1.58 -1.83
C GLY A 95 -8.84 0.90 -0.63
N VAL A 96 -9.46 -0.26 -0.87
CA VAL A 96 -10.14 -1.03 0.18
C VAL A 96 -9.11 -1.67 1.12
N PHE A 97 -9.31 -1.47 2.42
CA PHE A 97 -8.59 -2.19 3.46
C PHE A 97 -9.50 -3.30 4.00
N TYR A 98 -9.17 -4.54 3.70
CA TYR A 98 -9.89 -5.70 4.19
C TYR A 98 -9.37 -6.07 5.56
N TYR A 99 -10.29 -6.29 6.50
CA TYR A 99 -9.98 -6.74 7.85
C TYR A 99 -11.06 -7.68 8.34
N GLY A 100 -10.66 -8.64 9.15
CA GLY A 100 -11.58 -9.65 9.66
C GLY A 100 -10.89 -10.61 10.59
N VAL A 101 -11.70 -11.48 11.20
CA VAL A 101 -11.25 -12.46 12.18
C VAL A 101 -11.94 -13.78 11.90
N CYS A 102 -11.17 -14.88 11.93
CA CYS A 102 -11.69 -16.25 11.95
C CYS A 102 -11.03 -16.99 13.11
N ASP A 103 -11.83 -17.66 13.95
CA ASP A 103 -11.32 -18.52 15.03
C ASP A 103 -10.26 -17.83 15.92
N GLY A 104 -10.45 -16.53 16.18
CA GLY A 104 -9.53 -15.70 16.96
C GLY A 104 -8.28 -15.20 16.22
N THR A 105 -8.00 -15.70 15.02
CA THR A 105 -6.92 -15.18 14.15
C THR A 105 -7.44 -13.99 13.34
N ALA A 106 -6.73 -12.88 13.43
CA ALA A 106 -7.02 -11.69 12.64
C ALA A 106 -6.31 -11.76 11.28
N PHE A 107 -6.97 -11.28 10.24
CA PHE A 107 -6.44 -11.20 8.89
C PHE A 107 -6.64 -9.80 8.32
N ALA A 108 -5.72 -9.35 7.50
CA ALA A 108 -5.83 -8.09 6.78
C ALA A 108 -5.31 -8.22 5.36
N ALA A 109 -5.89 -7.44 4.44
CA ALA A 109 -5.39 -7.29 3.09
C ALA A 109 -5.50 -5.85 2.62
N THR A 110 -4.44 -5.33 2.01
CA THR A 110 -4.46 -3.98 1.43
C THR A 110 -3.35 -3.84 0.39
N ARG A 111 -3.52 -2.87 -0.52
CA ARG A 111 -2.41 -2.36 -1.35
C ARG A 111 -1.73 -1.22 -0.62
N PHE A 112 -0.46 -0.99 -0.91
CA PHE A 112 0.29 0.16 -0.40
C PHE A 112 0.82 0.99 -1.57
N ILE A 113 0.76 2.31 -1.43
CA ILE A 113 1.40 3.23 -2.38
C ILE A 113 2.43 4.09 -1.68
N PRO A 114 3.47 4.54 -2.41
CA PRO A 114 4.38 5.57 -1.93
C PRO A 114 3.66 6.85 -1.50
N THR A 115 4.12 7.45 -0.41
CA THR A 115 3.76 8.81 0.01
C THR A 115 4.77 9.83 -0.51
N SER A 116 4.45 11.11 -0.35
CA SER A 116 5.45 12.18 -0.53
C SER A 116 6.64 11.92 0.39
N GLY A 117 7.86 11.92 -0.16
CA GLY A 117 9.08 11.63 0.58
C GLY A 117 9.70 10.26 0.27
N ALA A 118 8.99 9.39 -0.46
CA ALA A 118 9.54 8.12 -0.90
C ALA A 118 10.84 8.31 -1.69
N THR A 119 11.86 7.56 -1.30
CA THR A 119 13.15 7.52 -1.97
C THR A 119 13.02 6.90 -3.35
N GLN A 120 13.98 7.17 -4.24
CA GLN A 120 13.99 6.55 -5.57
C GLN A 120 13.95 5.02 -5.49
N GLN A 121 14.61 4.43 -4.48
CA GLN A 121 14.62 2.99 -4.29
C GLN A 121 13.23 2.46 -3.90
N GLU A 122 12.51 3.14 -3.01
CA GLU A 122 11.12 2.79 -2.64
C GLU A 122 10.16 2.95 -3.82
N LEU A 123 10.35 3.99 -4.65
CA LEU A 123 9.55 4.22 -5.86
C LEU A 123 9.74 3.12 -6.91
N VAL A 124 10.97 2.63 -7.10
CA VAL A 124 11.24 1.51 -8.01
C VAL A 124 10.67 0.21 -7.45
N ALA A 125 10.94 -0.11 -6.18
CA ALA A 125 10.39 -1.30 -5.54
C ALA A 125 8.86 -1.32 -5.59
N SER A 126 8.22 -0.16 -5.46
CA SER A 126 6.75 -0.04 -5.56
C SER A 126 6.19 -0.19 -6.98
N GLN A 127 7.01 -0.06 -8.03
CA GLN A 127 6.56 -0.36 -9.40
C GLN A 127 6.51 -1.87 -9.63
N ASP A 128 7.49 -2.58 -9.11
CA ASP A 128 7.56 -4.04 -9.22
C ASP A 128 6.51 -4.71 -8.32
N GLU A 129 6.30 -4.17 -7.10
CA GLU A 129 5.49 -4.81 -6.06
C GLU A 129 4.25 -4.02 -5.59
N GLY A 130 4.24 -2.69 -5.75
CA GLY A 130 3.32 -1.79 -5.04
C GLY A 130 1.88 -1.76 -5.58
N ALA A 131 1.63 -2.33 -6.76
CA ALA A 131 0.27 -2.53 -7.24
C ALA A 131 -0.41 -3.78 -6.63
N ALA A 132 0.37 -4.71 -6.06
CA ALA A 132 -0.15 -5.96 -5.55
C ALA A 132 -0.75 -5.81 -4.15
N THR A 133 -1.87 -6.50 -3.91
CA THR A 133 -2.46 -6.60 -2.57
C THR A 133 -1.53 -7.43 -1.70
N LYS A 134 -1.23 -6.93 -0.49
CA LYS A 134 -0.43 -7.61 0.52
C LYS A 134 -1.37 -8.21 1.56
N TYR A 135 -1.02 -9.40 2.04
CA TYR A 135 -1.84 -10.23 2.93
C TYR A 135 -1.12 -10.46 4.25
N PHE A 136 -1.86 -10.35 5.34
CA PHE A 136 -1.32 -10.40 6.70
C PHE A 136 -2.23 -11.21 7.62
N SER A 137 -1.60 -11.83 8.62
CA SER A 137 -2.28 -12.55 9.67
C SER A 137 -1.70 -12.23 11.03
N LYS A 138 -2.52 -12.41 12.07
CA LYS A 138 -2.15 -12.25 13.47
C LYS A 138 -2.89 -13.29 14.30
N ALA A 139 -2.17 -14.33 14.70
CA ALA A 139 -2.65 -15.32 15.65
C ALA A 139 -2.79 -14.72 17.07
N PRO A 140 -3.63 -15.32 17.95
CA PRO A 140 -3.74 -14.90 19.33
C PRO A 140 -2.38 -14.86 20.04
N GLY A 141 -2.08 -13.76 20.73
CA GLY A 141 -0.82 -13.56 21.45
C GLY A 141 0.41 -13.25 20.58
N GLN A 142 0.27 -13.20 19.25
CA GLN A 142 1.35 -12.89 18.32
C GLN A 142 1.25 -11.46 17.75
N GLY A 143 2.33 -10.98 17.13
CA GLY A 143 2.33 -9.78 16.31
C GLY A 143 1.75 -10.02 14.91
N TRP A 144 1.48 -8.96 14.16
CA TRP A 144 1.14 -9.08 12.74
C TRP A 144 2.33 -9.61 11.94
N GLY A 145 2.07 -10.59 11.09
CA GLY A 145 3.00 -11.17 10.12
C GLY A 145 2.53 -10.93 8.68
N TYR A 146 3.49 -10.84 7.77
CA TYR A 146 3.24 -10.81 6.33
C TYR A 146 3.16 -12.25 5.80
N ASP A 147 2.06 -12.57 5.13
CA ASP A 147 1.80 -13.93 4.63
C ASP A 147 2.17 -14.07 3.15
N ALA A 148 1.69 -13.14 2.33
CA ALA A 148 1.77 -13.22 0.87
C ALA A 148 1.50 -11.87 0.20
N SER A 149 1.79 -11.80 -1.10
CA SER A 149 1.36 -10.74 -2.01
C SER A 149 0.63 -11.37 -3.19
N ASP A 150 -0.33 -10.64 -3.75
CA ASP A 150 -0.78 -10.91 -5.11
C ASP A 150 0.45 -10.92 -6.05
N GLY A 151 0.44 -11.83 -7.03
CA GLY A 151 1.39 -11.79 -8.14
C GLY A 151 1.04 -10.71 -9.16
N ALA A 152 1.97 -10.45 -10.08
CA ALA A 152 1.72 -9.68 -11.30
C ALA A 152 1.89 -10.61 -12.52
N PRO A 153 0.81 -10.94 -13.27
CA PRO A 153 -0.55 -10.44 -13.12
C PRO A 153 -1.27 -11.02 -11.89
N ARG A 154 -2.30 -10.30 -11.43
CA ARG A 154 -3.13 -10.72 -10.31
C ARG A 154 -3.79 -12.07 -10.58
N ASN A 155 -3.87 -12.94 -9.58
CA ASN A 155 -4.65 -14.17 -9.69
C ASN A 155 -6.14 -13.83 -9.88
N PRO A 156 -6.85 -14.45 -10.85
CA PRO A 156 -8.27 -14.18 -11.07
C PRO A 156 -9.17 -14.58 -9.89
N ARG A 157 -8.67 -15.43 -8.97
CA ARG A 157 -9.35 -15.77 -7.71
C ARG A 157 -9.02 -14.82 -6.55
N GLY A 158 -8.23 -13.77 -6.79
CA GLY A 158 -7.84 -12.79 -5.78
C GLY A 158 -7.36 -13.43 -4.48
N CYS A 159 -7.90 -12.98 -3.34
CA CYS A 159 -7.49 -13.52 -2.04
C CYS A 159 -7.99 -14.93 -1.75
N ALA A 160 -8.93 -15.49 -2.52
CA ALA A 160 -9.28 -16.91 -2.42
C ALA A 160 -8.19 -17.85 -2.99
N ALA A 161 -7.16 -17.30 -3.65
CA ALA A 161 -5.97 -18.06 -4.05
C ALA A 161 -4.89 -18.12 -2.95
N VAL A 162 -5.00 -17.32 -1.89
CA VAL A 162 -4.04 -17.24 -0.80
C VAL A 162 -4.37 -18.29 0.24
N SER A 163 -3.51 -19.31 0.40
CA SER A 163 -3.79 -20.45 1.27
C SER A 163 -3.91 -20.09 2.76
N GLN A 164 -3.29 -18.98 3.17
CA GLN A 164 -3.35 -18.48 4.55
C GLN A 164 -4.69 -17.80 4.86
N ILE A 165 -5.44 -17.33 3.86
CA ILE A 165 -6.72 -16.65 4.07
C ILE A 165 -7.83 -17.70 4.08
N PRO A 166 -8.61 -17.81 5.17
CA PRO A 166 -9.75 -18.73 5.22
C PRO A 166 -10.75 -18.42 4.09
N ARG A 167 -11.20 -19.46 3.39
CA ARG A 167 -12.10 -19.34 2.22
C ARG A 167 -13.37 -18.56 2.55
N GLN A 168 -13.90 -18.74 3.76
CA GLN A 168 -15.10 -18.06 4.26
C GLN A 168 -14.87 -16.55 4.39
N LEU A 169 -13.67 -16.15 4.80
CA LEU A 169 -13.30 -14.74 4.93
C LEU A 169 -13.01 -14.11 3.56
N ALA A 170 -12.32 -14.83 2.67
CA ALA A 170 -12.15 -14.39 1.29
C ALA A 170 -13.50 -14.13 0.61
N ALA A 171 -14.48 -15.03 0.80
CA ALA A 171 -15.84 -14.83 0.29
C ALA A 171 -16.53 -13.60 0.92
N ALA A 172 -16.35 -13.35 2.23
CA ALA A 172 -16.87 -12.15 2.88
C ALA A 172 -16.23 -10.85 2.38
N TRP A 173 -15.04 -10.94 1.77
CA TRP A 173 -14.31 -9.86 1.11
C TRP A 173 -14.52 -9.82 -0.41
N ALA A 174 -15.50 -10.57 -0.94
CA ALA A 174 -15.73 -10.72 -2.39
C ALA A 174 -14.45 -11.12 -3.16
N ASP A 175 -13.71 -12.07 -2.61
CA ASP A 175 -12.41 -12.56 -3.10
C ASP A 175 -11.37 -11.44 -3.29
N CYS A 176 -11.58 -10.31 -2.62
CA CYS A 176 -10.79 -9.09 -2.69
C CYS A 176 -10.72 -8.51 -4.11
N LEU A 177 -11.67 -8.84 -5.00
CA LEU A 177 -11.57 -8.51 -6.43
C LEU A 177 -11.83 -7.04 -6.75
N GLU A 178 -12.29 -6.24 -5.80
CA GLU A 178 -12.57 -4.82 -6.03
C GLU A 178 -11.31 -3.99 -6.35
N HIS A 179 -11.51 -2.96 -7.19
CA HIS A 179 -10.50 -2.11 -7.81
C HIS A 179 -10.54 -0.67 -7.27
#